data_AF-K9V3S6-F1
#
_entry.id   AF-K9V3S6-F1
#
_cell.length_a   1.000
_cell.length_b   1.000
_cell.length_c   1.000
_cell.angle_alpha   90.00
_cell.angle_beta   90.00
_cell.angle_gamma   90.00
#
_symmetry.space_group_name_H-M   'P 1'
#
loop_
_entity.id
_entity.type
_entity.pdbx_description
1 polymer ?
#
loop_
_entity_poly.entity_id
_entity_poly.type
_entity_poly.pdbx_seq_one_letter_code
_entity_poly.pdbx_strand_id
1 'polypeptide(L)' 'MSISRSEAKQLLERIIFDKERPQDWVNDVWGMSPTLGENAAKLWEVFEALLECCSEDKLESLLQSFYQDYLE' A
#
# COMPACT_ATOMS: atom_id res chain seq x y z
N MET A 1 1.01 20.78 4.12
CA MET A 1 1.42 20.23 5.41
C MET A 1 2.15 18.96 5.06
N SER A 2 3.46 18.86 5.29
CA SER A 2 4.21 17.66 4.93
C SER A 2 3.68 16.48 5.75
N ILE A 3 3.11 15.49 5.08
CA ILE A 3 2.68 14.25 5.75
C ILE A 3 3.92 13.46 6.15
N SER A 4 3.87 12.78 7.29
CA SER A 4 4.96 11.88 7.67
C SER A 4 4.94 10.63 6.79
N ARG A 5 6.10 10.00 6.53
CA ARG A 5 6.16 8.70 5.81
C ARG A 5 5.19 7.66 6.37
N SER A 6 5.07 7.56 7.70
CA SER A 6 4.15 6.62 8.35
C SER A 6 2.69 6.92 8.05
N GLU A 7 2.31 8.20 8.00
CA GLU A 7 0.95 8.61 7.61
C GLU A 7 0.71 8.31 6.13
N ALA A 8 1.71 8.59 5.28
CA ALA A 8 1.63 8.28 3.87
C ALA A 8 1.40 6.79 3.62
N LYS A 9 2.16 5.95 4.32
CA LYS A 9 2.01 4.50 4.30
C LYS A 9 0.58 4.10 4.71
N GLN A 10 0.08 4.58 5.84
CA GLN A 10 -1.27 4.22 6.29
C GLN A 10 -2.38 4.63 5.32
N LEU A 11 -2.24 5.79 4.67
CA LEU A 11 -3.21 6.24 3.68
C LEU A 11 -3.16 5.39 2.41
N LEU A 12 -1.96 5.05 1.93
CA LEU A 12 -1.79 4.17 0.77
C LEU A 12 -2.26 2.73 1.07
N GLU A 13 -1.95 2.20 2.25
CA GLU A 13 -2.48 0.91 2.72
C GLU A 13 -4.01 0.92 2.73
N ARG A 14 -4.64 2.03 3.15
CA ARG A 14 -6.10 2.19 3.12
C ARG A 14 -6.69 2.20 1.71
N ILE A 15 -5.98 2.73 0.72
CA ILE A 15 -6.42 2.72 -0.68
C ILE A 15 -6.40 1.28 -1.23
N ILE A 16 -5.37 0.50 -0.88
CA ILE A 16 -5.15 -0.84 -1.43
C ILE A 16 -5.96 -1.91 -0.69
N PHE A 17 -6.01 -1.84 0.64
CA PHE A 17 -6.53 -2.89 1.52
C PHE A 17 -7.80 -2.47 2.29
N ASP A 18 -8.34 -1.28 2.03
CA ASP A 18 -9.51 -0.70 2.70
C ASP A 18 -9.36 -0.67 4.24
N LYS A 19 -9.97 -1.62 4.94
CA LYS A 19 -9.92 -1.77 6.41
C LYS A 19 -9.08 -2.95 6.87
N GLU A 20 -8.61 -3.78 5.95
CA GLU A 20 -7.83 -4.97 6.23
C GLU A 20 -6.35 -4.62 6.40
N ARG A 21 -5.66 -5.36 7.28
CA ARG A 21 -4.21 -5.21 7.38
C ARG A 21 -3.57 -5.94 6.21
N PRO A 22 -2.48 -5.42 5.61
CA PRO A 22 -1.82 -6.05 4.47
C PRO A 22 -1.43 -7.51 4.71
N GLN A 23 -0.98 -7.83 5.92
CA GLN A 23 -0.60 -9.20 6.30
C GLN A 23 -1.82 -10.14 6.38
N ASP A 24 -2.95 -9.66 6.90
CA ASP A 24 -4.18 -10.46 6.95
C ASP A 24 -4.69 -10.70 5.52
N TRP A 25 -4.66 -9.67 4.67
CA TRP A 25 -4.98 -9.78 3.24
C TRP A 25 -4.11 -10.83 2.51
N VAL A 26 -2.78 -10.79 2.68
CA VAL A 26 -1.89 -11.78 2.06
C VAL A 26 -2.25 -13.20 2.50
N ASN A 27 -2.57 -13.40 3.79
CA ASN A 27 -2.96 -14.71 4.32
C ASN A 27 -4.30 -15.19 3.74
N ASP A 28 -5.28 -14.31 3.58
CA ASP A 28 -6.56 -14.64 2.96
C ASP A 28 -6.39 -15.04 1.49
N VAL A 29 -5.56 -14.30 0.73
CA VAL A 29 -5.22 -14.66 -0.65
C VAL A 29 -4.52 -16.02 -0.70
N TRP A 30 -3.65 -16.32 0.27
CA TRP A 30 -3.00 -17.63 0.40
C TRP A 30 -4.00 -18.75 0.65
N GLY A 31 -5.04 -18.50 1.45
CA GLY A 31 -6.14 -19.42 1.70
C GLY A 31 -6.98 -19.72 0.45
N MET A 32 -7.04 -18.78 -0.50
CA MET A 32 -7.71 -18.97 -1.79
C MET A 32 -6.86 -19.72 -2.80
N SER A 33 -5.57 -19.35 -2.94
CA SER A 33 -4.64 -19.98 -3.86
C SER A 33 -3.20 -19.73 -3.44
N PRO A 34 -2.38 -20.79 -3.28
CA PRO A 34 -0.98 -20.63 -2.85
C PRO A 34 -0.15 -19.83 -3.86
N THR A 35 -0.42 -19.96 -5.16
CA THR A 35 0.29 -19.19 -6.20
C THR A 35 -0.08 -17.71 -6.16
N LEU A 36 -1.35 -17.38 -5.87
CA LEU A 36 -1.77 -15.99 -5.69
C LEU A 36 -1.23 -15.42 -4.38
N GLY A 37 -1.18 -16.23 -3.31
CA GLY A 37 -0.60 -15.85 -2.03
C GLY A 37 0.88 -15.47 -2.15
N GLU A 38 1.66 -16.25 -2.89
CA GLU A 38 3.07 -15.92 -3.15
C GLU A 38 3.22 -14.59 -3.91
N ASN A 39 2.36 -14.36 -4.92
CA ASN A 39 2.37 -13.09 -5.66
C ASN A 39 1.93 -11.91 -4.79
N ALA A 40 0.95 -12.10 -3.91
CA ALA A 40 0.48 -11.10 -2.95
C ALA A 40 1.58 -10.74 -1.93
N ALA A 41 2.32 -11.73 -1.42
CA ALA A 41 3.47 -11.49 -0.55
C ALA A 41 4.56 -10.68 -1.26
N LYS A 42 4.92 -11.06 -2.50
CA LYS A 42 5.90 -10.32 -3.31
C LYS A 42 5.45 -8.88 -3.59
N LEU A 43 4.16 -8.68 -3.88
CA LEU A 43 3.59 -7.34 -4.08
C LEU A 43 3.77 -6.48 -2.83
N TRP A 44 3.47 -7.05 -1.65
CA TRP A 44 3.64 -6.38 -0.38
C TRP A 44 5.10 -6.00 -0.10
N GLU A 45 6.03 -6.92 -0.32
CA GLU A 45 7.47 -6.65 -0.15
C GLU A 45 7.97 -5.52 -1.08
N VAL A 46 7.54 -5.53 -2.35
CA VAL A 46 7.89 -4.46 -3.30
C VAL A 46 7.28 -3.13 -2.86
N PHE A 47 6.05 -3.12 -2.37
CA PHE A 47 5.40 -1.92 -1.85
C PHE A 47 6.15 -1.31 -0.65
N GLU A 48 6.51 -2.13 0.34
CA GLU A 48 7.33 -1.71 1.48
C GLU A 48 8.66 -1.10 1.03
N ALA A 49 9.37 -1.77 0.12
CA ALA A 49 10.65 -1.29 -0.40
C ALA A 49 10.52 0.04 -1.15
N LEU A 50 9.42 0.24 -1.90
CA LEU A 50 9.13 1.50 -2.57
C LEU A 50 8.88 2.64 -1.57
N LEU A 51 8.13 2.37 -0.50
CA LEU A 51 7.88 3.35 0.56
C LEU A 51 9.16 3.77 1.29
N GLU A 52 10.08 2.83 1.53
CA GLU A 52 11.38 3.12 2.13
C GLU A 52 12.29 3.93 1.21
N CYS A 53 12.26 3.65 -0.10
CA CYS A 53 13.07 4.34 -1.10
C CYS A 53 12.55 5.76 -1.41
N CYS A 54 11.26 6.02 -1.23
CA CYS A 54 10.65 7.31 -1.57
C CYS A 54 10.85 8.37 -0.46
N SER A 55 11.14 9.60 -0.90
CA SER A 55 11.12 10.79 -0.04
C SER A 55 9.69 11.19 0.31
N GLU A 56 9.51 11.87 1.44
CA GLU A 56 8.18 12.29 1.93
C GLU A 56 7.43 13.18 0.93
N ASP A 57 8.09 14.15 0.28
CA ASP A 57 7.51 14.95 -0.80
C ASP A 57 6.97 14.11 -1.96
N LYS A 58 7.67 13.04 -2.34
CA LYS A 58 7.23 12.15 -3.43
C LYS A 58 6.04 11.31 -2.99
N LEU A 59 6.03 10.84 -1.75
CA LEU A 59 4.90 10.10 -1.18
C LEU A 59 3.64 10.97 -1.10
N GLU A 60 3.79 12.24 -0.70
CA GLU A 60 2.69 13.21 -0.69
C GLU A 60 2.14 13.46 -2.10
N SER A 61 3.00 13.68 -3.09
CA SER A 61 2.58 13.86 -4.49
C SER A 61 1.88 12.61 -5.05
N LEU A 62 2.38 11.42 -4.71
CA LEU A 62 1.77 10.14 -5.09
C LEU A 62 0.37 10.00 -4.48
N LEU A 63 0.23 10.29 -3.19
CA LEU A 63 -1.04 10.25 -2.48
C LEU A 63 -2.06 11.23 -3.06
N GLN A 64 -1.65 12.47 -3.33
CA GLN A 64 -2.53 13.44 -3.98
C GLN A 64 -3.03 12.94 -5.33
N SER A 65 -2.15 12.32 -6.13
CA SER A 65 -2.54 11.77 -7.44
C SER A 65 -3.60 10.67 -7.30
N PHE A 66 -3.44 9.75 -6.35
CA PHE A 66 -4.42 8.69 -6.11
C PHE A 66 -5.71 9.18 -5.45
N TYR A 67 -5.64 10.14 -4.52
CA TYR A 67 -6.85 10.69 -3.88
C TYR A 67 -7.67 11.52 -4.85
N GLN A 68 -7.03 12.21 -5.80
CA GLN A 68 -7.72 12.97 -6.83
C GLN A 68 -8.46 12.01 -7.78
N ASP A 69 -7.82 10.91 -8.18
CA ASP A 69 -8.44 9.83 -8.97
C ASP A 69 -9.55 9.08 -8.20
N TYR A 70 -9.43 8.92 -6.88
CA TYR A 70 -10.43 8.25 -6.04
C TYR A 70 -11.70 9.08 -5.79
N LEU A 71 -11.65 10.40 -5.98
CA LEU A 71 -12.77 11.32 -5.78
C LEU A 71 -13.53 11.68 -7.07
N GLU A 72 -12.96 11.36 -8.24
CA GLU A 72 -13.61 11.50 -9.56
C GLU A 72 -14.42 10.24 -9.93
#